data_AF-A0A7Y3MWH5-F1
#
_entry.id   AF-A0A7Y3MWH5-F1
#
_cell.length_a   1.000
_cell.length_b   1.000
_cell.length_c   1.000
_cell.angle_alpha   90.00
_cell.angle_beta   90.00
_cell.angle_gamma   90.00
#
_symmetry.space_group_name_H-M   'P 1'
#
loop_
_entity.id
_entity.type
_entity.pdbx_description
1 polymer ?
#
loop_
_entity_poly.entity_id
_entity_poly.type
_entity_poly.pdbx_seq_one_letter_code
_entity_poly.pdbx_strand_id
1 'polypeptide(L)'
;TWTNSGMAAATEEETAAYFERLFAEELEGHSLIRNRSVWRSFPTVRCERWSFDEVVLLGDAVHTAHFSVGSGTRLAMMDAIALRDALTGEGGIGAALDVYERSRRPQVESLQRAAQASLEWFEATERYMDLDPTQFAFALLTRSLRITHEELRVRDPGFLERVDGWVGAEAENQAGLRVARKPAPPPMFTPFRLRDMVLANRVVVSPMCQYCADDGLVGDWHLQHLGSRAVGGAGLVFAEMTDVSSEARISPGCAGLYSIEHVGAWRRIVDFVHGHTPAKIAVQLGHAGRKGATKRMWEGDSQPLDEGGWDLLSASPIPYLSHSKTPREMAREDMGVVKADFVRAAEYAREAGFDLLEIHMAHGYLLASFISPLTNRRDDEYGGTLENRMRFPLEVFSAVRAAWPGERPMSVRISAVDWKPGGMEPADAVEVARMLKGRGCDIVDVSAGQTVPDQKPVYGRLFQTPFADRIRHEVGVSTMAVGNISSWMDVNTIIAAGRADLCLLARAHLFDPYWTRHAAHMLGYDLGWPDPYGSVARYTPRFEFHFGGDA
;
A
#
# COMPACT_ATOMS: atom_id res chain seq x y z
N THR A 1 28.87 18.72 1.53
CA THR A 1 28.97 17.29 1.16
C THR A 1 30.15 16.68 1.89
N TRP A 2 30.18 15.35 2.06
CA TRP A 2 31.29 14.62 2.70
C TRP A 2 32.66 14.91 2.06
N THR A 3 32.69 15.10 0.74
CA THR A 3 33.89 15.50 0.01
C THR A 3 34.31 16.93 0.31
N ASN A 4 33.35 17.88 0.34
CA ASN A 4 33.65 19.30 0.59
C ASN A 4 34.09 19.56 2.05
N SER A 5 33.72 18.71 3.00
CA SER A 5 34.22 18.78 4.38
C SER A 5 35.63 18.21 4.54
N GLY A 6 36.24 17.68 3.48
CA GLY A 6 37.55 17.02 3.53
C GLY A 6 37.52 15.63 4.18
N MET A 7 36.34 15.16 4.63
CA MET A 7 36.20 13.92 5.39
C MET A 7 36.51 12.67 4.57
N ALA A 8 36.47 12.75 3.24
CA ALA A 8 36.86 11.65 2.35
C ALA A 8 38.33 11.24 2.48
N ALA A 9 39.21 12.15 2.94
CA ALA A 9 40.64 11.92 3.11
C ALA A 9 41.12 12.14 4.56
N ALA A 10 40.20 12.46 5.48
CA ALA A 10 40.53 12.77 6.86
C ALA A 10 40.96 11.51 7.63
N THR A 11 41.94 11.68 8.50
CA THR A 11 42.30 10.71 9.54
C THR A 11 41.20 10.59 10.60
N GLU A 12 41.28 9.58 11.46
CA GLU A 12 40.35 9.42 12.59
C GLU A 12 40.43 10.61 13.57
N GLU A 13 41.63 11.15 13.83
CA GLU A 13 41.79 12.37 14.64
C GLU A 13 41.11 13.58 14.01
N GLU A 14 41.34 13.81 12.71
CA GLU A 14 40.75 14.95 12.00
C GLU A 14 39.22 14.85 11.92
N THR A 15 38.70 13.63 11.77
CA THR A 15 37.27 13.35 11.78
C THR A 15 36.67 13.63 13.16
N ALA A 16 37.30 13.13 14.23
CA ALA A 16 36.85 13.38 15.60
C ALA A 16 36.87 14.89 15.91
N ALA A 17 37.97 15.58 15.61
CA ALA A 17 38.09 17.01 15.84
C ALA A 17 37.09 17.83 15.00
N TYR A 18 36.77 17.39 13.78
CA TYR A 18 35.73 18.00 12.97
C TYR A 18 34.36 17.88 13.64
N PHE A 19 33.97 16.68 14.06
CA PHE A 19 32.67 16.47 14.70
C PHE A 19 32.58 17.08 16.10
N GLU A 20 33.67 17.15 16.85
CA GLU A 20 33.73 17.88 18.13
C GLU A 20 33.46 19.38 17.95
N ARG A 21 33.96 19.97 16.86
CA ARG A 21 33.63 21.36 16.50
C ARG A 21 32.19 21.50 16.02
N LEU A 22 31.71 20.56 15.21
CA LEU A 22 30.37 20.59 14.65
C LEU A 22 29.29 20.49 15.72
N PHE A 23 29.52 19.63 16.72
CA PHE A 23 28.59 19.34 17.82
C PHE A 23 29.07 19.94 19.15
N ALA A 24 29.82 21.06 19.10
CA ALA A 24 30.42 21.65 20.29
C ALA A 24 29.38 22.06 21.34
N GLU A 25 28.19 22.47 20.89
CA GLU A 25 27.07 22.83 21.76
C GLU A 25 26.53 21.59 22.48
N GLU A 26 26.25 20.51 21.75
CA GLU A 26 25.69 19.27 22.30
C GLU A 26 26.71 18.49 23.14
N LEU A 27 28.01 18.63 22.85
CA LEU A 27 29.06 17.94 23.57
C LEU A 27 29.43 18.62 24.89
N GLU A 28 29.05 19.89 25.11
CA GLU A 28 29.34 20.63 26.35
C GLU A 28 30.81 20.53 26.81
N GLY A 29 31.75 20.46 25.86
CA GLY A 29 33.19 20.34 26.13
C GLY A 29 33.71 18.90 26.31
N HIS A 30 32.88 17.88 26.17
CA HIS A 30 33.30 16.48 26.14
C HIS A 30 33.92 16.10 24.78
N SER A 31 34.99 15.29 24.83
CA SER A 31 35.61 14.72 23.62
C SER A 31 34.86 13.49 23.11
N LEU A 32 34.92 13.27 21.80
CA LEU A 32 34.35 12.08 21.16
C LEU A 32 35.20 10.84 21.43
N ILE A 33 34.54 9.74 21.80
CA ILE A 33 35.19 8.44 21.91
C ILE A 33 35.30 7.84 20.51
N ARG A 34 36.53 7.67 20.03
CA ARG A 34 36.82 7.03 18.75
C ARG A 34 36.63 5.53 18.88
N ASN A 35 35.85 4.95 17.97
CA ASN A 35 35.70 3.52 17.84
C ASN A 35 35.76 3.14 16.35
N ARG A 36 36.67 2.22 15.99
CA ARG A 36 36.83 1.75 14.62
C ARG A 36 35.80 0.67 14.32
N SER A 37 34.54 1.06 14.31
CA SER A 37 33.42 0.20 13.94
C SER A 37 33.49 -0.12 12.45
N VAL A 38 33.43 -1.41 12.11
CA VAL A 38 33.35 -1.85 10.72
C VAL A 38 31.87 -1.89 10.33
N TRP A 39 31.51 -1.19 9.25
CA TRP A 39 30.18 -1.33 8.67
C TRP A 39 30.04 -2.75 8.11
N ARG A 40 29.07 -3.50 8.63
CA ARG A 40 28.79 -4.89 8.21
C ARG A 40 27.29 -5.02 8.01
N SER A 41 26.89 -5.84 7.04
CA SER A 41 25.49 -6.30 6.95
C SER A 41 25.13 -7.03 8.23
N PHE A 42 23.99 -6.69 8.82
CA PHE A 42 23.52 -7.29 10.07
C PHE A 42 22.91 -8.67 9.78
N PRO A 43 23.53 -9.79 10.21
CA PRO A 43 22.98 -11.11 9.94
C PRO A 43 21.75 -11.35 10.82
N THR A 44 20.61 -11.64 10.20
CA THR A 44 19.40 -12.05 10.92
C THR A 44 19.36 -13.57 11.02
N VAL A 45 19.50 -14.12 12.24
CA VAL A 45 19.36 -15.56 12.51
C VAL A 45 17.96 -15.83 13.08
N ARG A 46 17.28 -16.85 12.55
CA ARG A 46 15.99 -17.33 13.05
C ARG A 46 16.08 -18.82 13.36
N CYS A 47 15.78 -19.19 14.59
CA CYS A 47 15.75 -20.58 15.03
C CYS A 47 14.34 -21.16 14.87
N GLU A 48 14.24 -22.31 14.20
CA GLU A 48 12.96 -23.03 14.08
C GLU A 48 12.48 -23.54 15.44
N ARG A 49 13.39 -24.05 16.27
CA ARG A 49 13.13 -24.46 17.66
C ARG A 49 14.03 -23.70 18.62
N TRP A 50 13.51 -23.41 19.81
CA TRP A 50 14.22 -22.59 20.80
C TRP A 50 14.90 -23.41 21.90
N SER A 51 14.69 -24.72 21.88
CA SER A 51 15.31 -25.66 22.80
C SER A 51 15.68 -26.98 22.12
N PHE A 52 16.59 -27.71 22.76
CA PHE A 52 16.97 -29.07 22.43
C PHE A 52 17.32 -29.80 23.75
N ASP A 53 16.62 -30.90 24.03
CA ASP A 53 16.64 -31.58 25.32
C ASP A 53 16.41 -30.59 26.49
N GLU A 54 17.35 -30.49 27.42
CA GLU A 54 17.29 -29.59 28.58
C GLU A 54 18.04 -28.26 28.33
N VAL A 55 18.44 -27.99 27.08
CA VAL A 55 19.13 -26.75 26.69
C VAL A 55 18.14 -25.80 26.03
N VAL A 56 18.05 -24.58 26.56
CA VAL A 56 17.14 -23.54 26.07
C VAL A 56 17.96 -22.32 25.66
N LEU A 57 17.63 -21.75 24.51
CA LEU A 57 18.18 -20.47 24.06
C LEU A 57 17.24 -19.33 24.48
N LEU A 58 17.81 -18.22 24.98
CA LEU A 58 17.09 -17.04 25.45
C LEU A 58 17.68 -15.76 24.85
N GLY A 59 16.85 -14.72 24.68
CA GLY A 59 17.30 -13.40 24.23
C GLY A 59 17.96 -13.44 22.84
N ASP A 60 19.05 -12.68 22.67
CA ASP A 60 19.73 -12.52 21.38
C ASP A 60 20.30 -13.84 20.83
N ALA A 61 20.52 -14.85 21.68
CA ALA A 61 20.98 -16.18 21.26
C ALA A 61 19.94 -16.94 20.40
N VAL A 62 18.66 -16.56 20.49
CA VAL A 62 17.56 -17.16 19.72
C VAL A 62 16.81 -16.14 18.88
N HIS A 63 16.84 -14.86 19.27
CA HIS A 63 16.01 -13.79 18.71
C HIS A 63 16.84 -12.60 18.27
N THR A 64 17.74 -12.80 17.30
CA THR A 64 18.53 -11.68 16.78
C THR A 64 17.61 -10.58 16.25
N ALA A 65 17.80 -9.35 16.74
CA ALA A 65 17.06 -8.17 16.33
C ALA A 65 18.03 -7.01 16.11
N HIS A 66 17.84 -6.26 15.04
CA HIS A 66 18.66 -5.08 14.75
C HIS A 66 18.66 -4.11 15.94
N PHE A 67 19.86 -3.66 16.34
CA PHE A 67 20.09 -2.87 17.57
C PHE A 67 19.29 -1.57 17.62
N SER A 68 18.89 -1.04 16.46
CA SER A 68 18.11 0.19 16.34
C SER A 68 16.72 0.15 16.96
N VAL A 69 16.19 -1.04 17.30
CA VAL A 69 14.90 -1.19 18.00
C VAL A 69 15.07 -1.33 19.52
N GLY A 70 16.32 -1.44 20.02
CA GLY A 70 16.65 -1.29 21.43
C GLY A 70 15.88 -2.21 22.38
N SER A 71 15.80 -3.51 22.08
CA SER A 71 14.94 -4.44 22.82
C SER A 71 15.61 -5.75 23.27
N GLY A 72 16.91 -5.96 23.02
CA GLY A 72 17.61 -7.22 23.35
C GLY A 72 17.52 -7.60 24.84
N THR A 73 17.87 -6.68 25.74
CA THR A 73 17.76 -6.92 27.20
C THR A 73 16.34 -7.23 27.65
N ARG A 74 15.35 -6.49 27.11
CA ARG A 74 13.94 -6.71 27.42
C ARG A 74 13.48 -8.10 26.94
N LEU A 75 13.87 -8.51 25.73
CA LEU A 75 13.57 -9.84 25.21
C LEU A 75 14.14 -10.92 26.12
N ALA A 76 15.43 -10.84 26.45
CA ALA A 76 16.08 -11.81 27.33
C ALA A 76 15.38 -11.92 28.70
N MET A 77 14.99 -10.79 29.30
CA MET A 77 14.25 -10.79 30.55
C MET A 77 12.85 -11.41 30.41
N MET A 78 12.12 -11.06 29.35
CA MET A 78 10.79 -11.65 29.09
C MET A 78 10.87 -13.15 28.81
N ASP A 79 11.89 -13.60 28.10
CA ASP A 79 12.12 -15.02 27.82
C ASP A 79 12.41 -15.79 29.12
N ALA A 80 13.26 -15.23 29.99
CA ALA A 80 13.55 -15.83 31.30
C ALA A 80 12.30 -15.92 32.19
N ILE A 81 11.45 -14.89 32.20
CA ILE A 81 10.18 -14.89 32.95
C ILE A 81 9.25 -15.97 32.41
N ALA A 82 9.02 -15.99 31.09
CA ALA A 82 8.12 -16.95 30.46
C ALA A 82 8.60 -18.40 30.60
N LEU A 83 9.92 -18.63 30.50
CA LEU A 83 10.50 -19.95 30.73
C LEU A 83 10.28 -20.38 32.18
N ARG A 84 10.54 -19.50 33.16
CA ARG A 84 10.29 -19.80 34.57
C ARG A 84 8.83 -20.15 34.82
N ASP A 85 7.91 -19.35 34.29
CA ASP A 85 6.47 -19.58 34.46
C ASP A 85 6.05 -20.92 33.85
N ALA A 86 6.55 -21.24 32.65
CA ALA A 86 6.29 -22.53 32.01
C ALA A 86 6.86 -23.72 32.79
N LEU A 87 8.08 -23.60 33.32
CA LEU A 87 8.72 -24.64 34.13
C LEU A 87 8.01 -24.89 35.48
N THR A 88 7.32 -23.88 36.02
CA THR A 88 6.51 -24.03 37.25
C THR A 88 5.13 -24.65 37.01
N GLY A 89 4.76 -24.91 35.75
CA GLY A 89 3.50 -25.57 35.39
C GLY A 89 3.53 -27.10 35.56
N GLU A 90 2.40 -27.74 35.25
CA GLU A 90 2.27 -29.20 35.21
C GLU A 90 2.66 -29.74 33.82
N GLY A 91 3.32 -30.90 33.73
CA GLY A 91 3.60 -31.58 32.44
C GLY A 91 5.07 -31.92 32.14
N GLY A 92 5.99 -31.64 33.05
CA GLY A 92 7.43 -31.96 32.88
C GLY A 92 8.16 -31.01 31.92
N ILE A 93 9.48 -31.19 31.79
CA ILE A 93 10.37 -30.24 31.09
C ILE A 93 9.96 -30.06 29.62
N GLY A 94 9.75 -31.14 28.86
CA GLY A 94 9.39 -31.05 27.45
C GLY A 94 8.14 -30.22 27.19
N ALA A 95 7.06 -30.46 27.95
CA ALA A 95 5.82 -29.69 27.81
C ALA A 95 5.99 -28.22 28.21
N ALA A 96 6.80 -27.94 29.23
CA ALA A 96 7.12 -26.58 29.63
C ALA A 96 7.86 -25.81 28.52
N LEU A 97 8.80 -26.45 27.82
CA LEU A 97 9.54 -25.82 26.71
C LEU A 97 8.61 -25.49 25.53
N ASP A 98 7.66 -26.37 25.20
CA ASP A 98 6.64 -26.10 24.18
C ASP A 98 5.72 -24.94 24.56
N VAL A 99 5.36 -24.82 25.85
CA VAL A 99 4.56 -23.68 26.36
C VAL A 99 5.35 -22.37 26.30
N TYR A 100 6.62 -22.38 26.72
CA TYR A 100 7.52 -21.23 26.60
C TYR A 100 7.60 -20.74 25.17
N GLU A 101 7.95 -21.62 24.22
CA GLU A 101 8.12 -21.25 22.82
C GLU A 101 6.81 -20.70 22.22
N ARG A 102 5.70 -21.41 22.41
CA ARG A 102 4.39 -21.02 21.87
C ARG A 102 3.89 -19.68 22.43
N SER A 103 4.15 -19.38 23.70
CA SER A 103 3.70 -18.13 24.33
C SER A 103 4.51 -16.91 23.88
N ARG A 104 5.84 -17.08 23.70
CA ARG A 104 6.76 -15.99 23.39
C ARG A 104 6.92 -15.72 21.90
N ARG A 105 6.81 -16.75 21.05
CA ARG A 105 7.02 -16.66 19.60
C ARG A 105 6.27 -15.51 18.93
N PRO A 106 4.96 -15.28 19.18
CA PRO A 106 4.25 -14.18 18.54
C PRO A 106 4.82 -12.79 18.83
N GLN A 107 5.19 -12.53 20.08
CA GLN A 107 5.74 -11.25 20.55
C GLN A 107 7.16 -11.02 20.01
N VAL A 108 7.96 -12.08 19.98
CA VAL A 108 9.32 -12.08 19.41
C VAL A 108 9.29 -11.82 17.92
N GLU A 109 8.50 -12.58 17.17
CA GLU A 109 8.41 -12.44 15.71
C GLU A 109 7.89 -11.06 15.33
N SER A 110 6.96 -10.50 16.12
CA SER A 110 6.52 -9.10 15.95
C SER A 110 7.69 -8.12 16.08
N LEU A 111 8.53 -8.28 17.11
CA LEU A 111 9.69 -7.42 17.31
C LEU A 111 10.75 -7.61 16.21
N GLN A 112 11.06 -8.86 15.83
CA GLN A 112 12.01 -9.15 14.75
C GLN A 112 11.53 -8.57 13.41
N ARG A 113 10.23 -8.57 13.13
CA ARG A 113 9.67 -7.87 11.95
C ARG A 113 9.92 -6.36 12.01
N ALA A 114 9.67 -5.71 13.14
CA ALA A 114 9.95 -4.28 13.30
C ALA A 114 11.45 -3.97 13.19
N ALA A 115 12.30 -4.85 13.71
CA ALA A 115 13.76 -4.73 13.62
C ALA A 115 14.26 -4.92 12.18
N GLN A 116 13.67 -5.87 11.44
CA GLN A 116 13.95 -6.07 10.03
C GLN A 116 13.59 -4.83 9.20
N ALA A 117 12.40 -4.26 9.41
CA ALA A 117 12.00 -3.02 8.73
C ALA A 117 12.96 -1.86 9.03
N SER A 118 13.44 -1.75 10.27
CA SER A 118 14.44 -0.74 10.61
C SER A 118 15.82 -1.02 10.00
N LEU A 119 16.23 -2.28 9.91
CA LEU A 119 17.49 -2.68 9.27
C LEU A 119 17.47 -2.30 7.79
N GLU A 120 16.42 -2.69 7.07
CA GLU A 120 16.24 -2.40 5.65
C GLU A 120 16.27 -0.89 5.37
N TRP A 121 15.68 -0.08 6.26
CA TRP A 121 15.75 1.38 6.16
C TRP A 121 17.21 1.90 6.25
N PHE A 122 18.01 1.36 7.17
CA PHE A 122 19.42 1.74 7.31
C PHE A 122 20.29 1.26 6.15
N GLU A 123 20.02 0.08 5.61
CA GLU A 123 20.71 -0.43 4.43
C GLU A 123 20.35 0.34 3.16
N ALA A 124 19.18 0.97 3.11
CA ALA A 124 18.70 1.77 2.00
C ALA A 124 18.68 3.29 2.28
N THR A 125 19.48 3.79 3.24
CA THR A 125 19.40 5.20 3.66
C THR A 125 19.66 6.20 2.54
N GLU A 126 20.47 5.84 1.54
CA GLU A 126 20.74 6.67 0.35
C GLU A 126 19.44 7.13 -0.35
N ARG A 127 18.38 6.32 -0.30
CA ARG A 127 17.06 6.63 -0.86
C ARG A 127 16.43 7.90 -0.27
N TYR A 128 16.77 8.24 0.97
CA TYR A 128 16.12 9.29 1.75
C TYR A 128 16.98 10.55 1.91
N MET A 129 18.19 10.58 1.37
CA MET A 129 19.15 11.66 1.62
C MET A 129 18.74 13.01 0.99
N ASP A 130 17.83 13.00 0.02
CA ASP A 130 17.28 14.20 -0.63
C ASP A 130 16.01 14.73 0.04
N LEU A 131 15.55 14.10 1.13
CA LEU A 131 14.37 14.56 1.86
C LEU A 131 14.64 15.88 2.60
N ASP A 132 13.57 16.68 2.78
CA ASP A 132 13.60 17.79 3.72
C ASP A 132 14.04 17.29 5.12
N PRO A 133 14.90 18.01 5.85
CA PRO A 133 15.38 17.57 7.17
C PRO A 133 14.26 17.21 8.15
N THR A 134 13.13 17.91 8.10
CA THR A 134 11.95 17.64 8.94
C THR A 134 11.33 16.29 8.58
N GLN A 135 11.13 16.04 7.28
CA GLN A 135 10.60 14.78 6.80
C GLN A 135 11.57 13.62 7.04
N PHE A 136 12.87 13.83 6.79
CA PHE A 136 13.91 12.84 7.06
C PHE A 136 13.91 12.41 8.53
N ALA A 137 13.90 13.38 9.45
CA ALA A 137 13.85 13.11 10.89
C ALA A 137 12.59 12.32 11.27
N PHE A 138 11.43 12.71 10.74
CA PHE A 138 10.17 11.99 11.00
C PHE A 138 10.18 10.57 10.41
N ALA A 139 10.64 10.40 9.17
CA ALA A 139 10.78 9.10 8.52
C ALA A 139 11.72 8.18 9.29
N LEU A 140 12.88 8.70 9.73
CA LEU A 140 13.82 8.00 10.59
C LEU A 140 13.12 7.56 11.88
N LEU A 141 12.47 8.45 12.61
CA LEU A 141 11.84 8.12 13.90
C LEU A 141 10.72 7.08 13.77
N THR A 142 10.02 7.04 12.63
CA THR A 142 8.88 6.14 12.38
C THR A 142 9.24 4.88 11.61
N ARG A 143 10.51 4.69 11.19
CA ARG A 143 10.97 3.60 10.31
C ARG A 143 10.56 2.19 10.77
N SER A 144 10.55 1.95 12.08
CA SER A 144 10.27 0.64 12.67
C SER A 144 8.78 0.28 12.70
N LEU A 145 7.91 1.21 12.28
CA LEU A 145 6.45 1.13 12.38
C LEU A 145 5.90 1.15 13.82
N ARG A 146 6.76 1.05 14.84
CA ARG A 146 6.37 1.04 16.26
C ARG A 146 6.18 2.43 16.86
N ILE A 147 6.65 3.45 16.16
CA ILE A 147 6.41 4.85 16.48
C ILE A 147 5.60 5.40 15.32
N THR A 148 4.41 5.86 15.63
CA THR A 148 3.49 6.51 14.69
C THR A 148 3.46 8.02 14.90
N HIS A 149 2.79 8.71 13.99
CA HIS A 149 2.45 10.12 14.10
C HIS A 149 1.88 10.49 15.48
N GLU A 150 0.87 9.75 15.94
CA GLU A 150 0.18 10.08 17.19
C GLU A 150 0.98 9.74 18.44
N GLU A 151 1.78 8.69 18.32
CA GLU A 151 2.76 8.33 19.32
C GLU A 151 3.84 9.40 19.48
N LEU A 152 4.22 10.08 18.40
CA LEU A 152 5.12 11.25 18.46
C LEU A 152 4.41 12.46 19.06
N ARG A 153 3.09 12.63 18.86
CA ARG A 153 2.31 13.71 19.49
C ARG A 153 2.46 13.72 21.01
N VAL A 154 2.46 12.52 21.60
CA VAL A 154 2.61 12.32 23.05
C VAL A 154 4.07 12.51 23.49
N ARG A 155 5.04 12.05 22.69
CA ARG A 155 6.46 12.05 23.05
C ARG A 155 7.13 13.43 22.85
N ASP A 156 6.81 14.13 21.77
CA ASP A 156 7.32 15.46 21.42
C ASP A 156 6.27 16.25 20.61
N PRO A 157 5.33 16.92 21.28
CA PRO A 157 4.27 17.67 20.60
C PRO A 157 4.80 18.84 19.76
N GLY A 158 5.91 19.46 20.18
CA GLY A 158 6.51 20.58 19.46
C GLY A 158 7.17 20.15 18.16
N PHE A 159 7.81 18.97 18.13
CA PHE A 159 8.30 18.39 16.88
C PHE A 159 7.14 18.02 15.95
N LEU A 160 6.07 17.42 16.48
CA LEU A 160 4.93 17.06 15.63
C LEU A 160 4.23 18.29 15.03
N GLU A 161 4.08 19.38 15.77
CA GLU A 161 3.53 20.63 15.23
C GLU A 161 4.39 21.16 14.06
N ARG A 162 5.73 21.04 14.14
CA ARG A 162 6.63 21.39 13.03
C ARG A 162 6.44 20.48 11.82
N VAL A 163 6.28 19.17 12.04
CA VAL A 163 6.00 18.20 10.97
C VAL A 163 4.67 18.51 10.30
N ASP A 164 3.59 18.68 11.05
CA ASP A 164 2.25 18.98 10.51
C ASP A 164 2.25 20.31 9.74
N GLY A 165 2.93 21.33 10.28
CA GLY A 165 3.10 22.62 9.63
C GLY A 165 3.89 22.52 8.31
N TRP A 166 4.94 21.70 8.27
CA TRP A 166 5.73 21.44 7.07
C TRP A 166 4.91 20.69 6.00
N VAL A 167 4.22 19.59 6.37
CA VAL A 167 3.35 18.85 5.44
C VAL A 167 2.25 19.77 4.89
N GLY A 168 1.65 20.59 5.75
CA GLY A 168 0.63 21.56 5.33
C GLY A 168 1.16 22.60 4.34
N ALA A 169 2.38 23.11 4.54
CA ALA A 169 3.02 24.05 3.61
C ALA A 169 3.35 23.39 2.27
N GLU A 170 3.85 22.15 2.27
CA GLU A 170 4.13 21.41 1.04
C GLU A 170 2.85 21.14 0.24
N ALA A 171 1.77 20.77 0.93
CA ALA A 171 0.46 20.58 0.32
C ALA A 171 -0.14 21.90 -0.22
N GLU A 172 0.03 23.03 0.48
CA GLU A 172 -0.36 24.36 -0.01
C GLU A 172 0.38 24.72 -1.31
N ASN A 173 1.70 24.49 -1.34
CA ASN A 173 2.53 24.74 -2.52
C ASN A 173 2.13 23.85 -3.70
N GLN A 174 1.97 22.55 -3.46
CA GLN A 174 1.60 21.57 -4.49
C GLN A 174 0.19 21.82 -5.03
N ALA A 175 -0.79 22.00 -4.14
CA ALA A 175 -2.19 22.12 -4.49
C ALA A 175 -2.62 23.55 -4.83
N GLY A 176 -1.78 24.57 -4.62
CA GLY A 176 -2.14 25.97 -4.85
C GLY A 176 -3.41 26.40 -4.11
N LEU A 177 -3.71 25.73 -2.99
CA LEU A 177 -4.86 25.98 -2.13
C LEU A 177 -4.35 26.38 -0.75
N ARG A 178 -5.00 27.37 -0.14
CA ARG A 178 -4.65 27.80 1.20
C ARG A 178 -4.91 26.68 2.21
N VAL A 179 -3.90 26.34 2.99
CA VAL A 179 -3.98 25.37 4.09
C VAL A 179 -3.91 26.11 5.44
N ALA A 180 -4.67 25.63 6.42
CA ALA A 180 -4.64 26.21 7.76
C ALA A 180 -3.24 26.07 8.38
N ARG A 181 -2.75 27.14 9.03
CA ARG A 181 -1.41 27.15 9.64
C ARG A 181 -1.40 26.89 11.14
N LYS A 182 -2.49 27.21 11.85
CA LYS A 182 -2.61 27.05 13.30
C LYS A 182 -4.05 26.72 13.72
N PRO A 183 -4.33 25.50 14.19
CA PRO A 183 -3.45 24.33 14.03
C PRO A 183 -3.27 23.98 12.54
N ALA A 184 -2.13 23.41 12.18
CA ALA A 184 -1.99 22.76 10.88
C ALA A 184 -2.91 21.53 10.83
N PRO A 185 -3.48 21.18 9.66
CA PRO A 185 -4.27 19.96 9.55
C PRO A 185 -3.37 18.73 9.77
N PRO A 186 -3.90 17.64 10.34
CA PRO A 186 -3.22 16.35 10.31
C PRO A 186 -2.83 15.99 8.87
N PRO A 187 -1.68 15.32 8.62
CA PRO A 187 -1.18 15.03 7.28
C PRO A 187 -2.21 14.40 6.34
N MET A 188 -3.07 13.51 6.86
CA MET A 188 -4.12 12.85 6.09
C MET A 188 -5.16 13.82 5.50
N PHE A 189 -5.38 14.98 6.11
CA PHE A 189 -6.36 15.99 5.70
C PHE A 189 -5.76 17.14 4.87
N THR A 190 -4.50 17.01 4.45
CA THR A 190 -3.88 17.95 3.53
C THR A 190 -4.34 17.69 2.08
N PRO A 191 -4.53 18.74 1.26
CA PRO A 191 -4.91 18.56 -0.13
C PRO A 191 -3.79 17.90 -0.94
N PHE A 192 -4.17 17.34 -2.09
CA PHE A 192 -3.24 16.76 -3.05
C PHE A 192 -3.69 17.07 -4.48
N ARG A 193 -2.80 17.64 -5.29
CA ARG A 193 -3.08 17.90 -6.72
C ARG A 193 -2.39 16.85 -7.58
N LEU A 194 -3.15 16.29 -8.52
CA LEU A 194 -2.65 15.45 -9.58
C LEU A 194 -3.27 15.93 -10.90
N ARG A 195 -2.43 16.41 -11.82
CA ARG A 195 -2.90 17.17 -13.00
C ARG A 195 -3.84 18.30 -12.56
N ASP A 196 -5.01 18.44 -13.18
CA ASP A 196 -6.01 19.45 -12.82
C ASP A 196 -6.92 18.98 -11.67
N MET A 197 -6.86 17.70 -11.31
CA MET A 197 -7.63 17.15 -10.19
C MET A 197 -7.01 17.56 -8.86
N VAL A 198 -7.82 18.12 -7.96
CA VAL A 198 -7.44 18.39 -6.57
C VAL A 198 -8.31 17.54 -5.64
N LEU A 199 -7.66 16.76 -4.80
CA LEU A 199 -8.26 16.00 -3.73
C LEU A 199 -8.26 16.83 -2.45
N ALA A 200 -9.37 16.78 -1.71
CA ALA A 200 -9.53 17.52 -0.45
C ALA A 200 -8.69 16.92 0.70
N ASN A 201 -8.31 15.64 0.60
CA ASN A 201 -7.51 14.92 1.59
C ASN A 201 -6.80 13.71 0.94
N ARG A 202 -5.93 13.03 1.70
CA ARG A 202 -5.08 11.92 1.24
C ARG A 202 -5.73 10.54 1.36
N VAL A 203 -6.99 10.46 1.76
CA VAL A 203 -7.71 9.21 2.01
C VAL A 203 -8.43 8.75 0.76
N VAL A 204 -8.15 7.50 0.36
CA VAL A 204 -8.72 6.87 -0.83
C VAL A 204 -9.49 5.62 -0.43
N VAL A 205 -10.70 5.48 -0.96
CA VAL A 205 -11.44 4.20 -0.90
C VAL A 205 -10.88 3.31 -2.00
N SER A 206 -10.33 2.15 -1.63
CA SER A 206 -9.76 1.19 -2.59
C SER A 206 -10.86 0.61 -3.51
N PRO A 207 -10.54 0.24 -4.77
CA PRO A 207 -11.45 -0.55 -5.59
C PRO A 207 -11.74 -1.90 -4.91
N MET A 208 -13.02 -2.22 -4.72
CA MET A 208 -13.49 -3.44 -4.04
C MET A 208 -14.67 -4.02 -4.80
N CYS A 209 -14.49 -5.17 -5.45
CA CYS A 209 -15.56 -5.84 -6.19
C CYS A 209 -16.77 -6.11 -5.28
N GLN A 210 -17.95 -5.67 -5.71
CA GLN A 210 -19.21 -5.87 -4.98
C GLN A 210 -19.96 -7.11 -5.47
N TYR A 211 -19.70 -7.55 -6.70
CA TYR A 211 -20.37 -8.71 -7.32
C TYR A 211 -21.91 -8.57 -7.39
N CYS A 212 -22.40 -7.33 -7.45
CA CYS A 212 -23.82 -6.96 -7.38
C CYS A 212 -24.36 -6.37 -8.69
N ALA A 213 -23.59 -6.36 -9.76
CA ALA A 213 -24.06 -5.91 -11.08
C ALA A 213 -24.88 -7.01 -11.77
N ASP A 214 -25.75 -6.60 -12.70
CA ASP A 214 -26.50 -7.50 -13.57
C ASP A 214 -25.99 -7.32 -15.00
N ASP A 215 -25.33 -8.35 -15.52
CA ASP A 215 -24.60 -8.29 -16.80
C ASP A 215 -23.71 -7.05 -16.96
N GLY A 216 -22.97 -6.68 -15.92
CA GLY A 216 -22.13 -5.48 -15.91
C GLY A 216 -22.88 -4.17 -15.58
N LEU A 217 -24.21 -4.15 -15.63
CA LEU A 217 -25.00 -2.98 -15.31
C LEU A 217 -25.02 -2.74 -13.80
N VAL A 218 -24.50 -1.58 -13.38
CA VAL A 218 -24.54 -1.14 -11.98
C VAL A 218 -25.91 -0.60 -11.60
N GLY A 219 -26.29 -0.80 -10.33
CA GLY A 219 -27.58 -0.39 -9.77
C GLY A 219 -27.48 0.25 -8.39
N ASP A 220 -28.60 0.26 -7.66
CA ASP A 220 -28.76 0.98 -6.38
C ASP A 220 -27.78 0.54 -5.29
N TRP A 221 -27.33 -0.73 -5.30
CA TRP A 221 -26.24 -1.18 -4.42
C TRP A 221 -24.98 -0.33 -4.59
N HIS A 222 -24.55 -0.10 -5.84
CA HIS A 222 -23.33 0.63 -6.14
C HIS A 222 -23.50 2.12 -5.83
N LEU A 223 -24.67 2.69 -6.11
CA LEU A 223 -25.01 4.06 -5.74
C LEU A 223 -24.90 4.26 -4.22
N GLN A 224 -25.56 3.40 -3.43
CA GLN A 224 -25.50 3.47 -1.97
C GLN A 224 -24.07 3.22 -1.48
N HIS A 225 -23.38 2.24 -2.06
CA HIS A 225 -22.04 1.85 -1.66
C HIS A 225 -21.06 3.00 -1.85
N LEU A 226 -20.94 3.53 -3.07
CA LEU A 226 -19.96 4.56 -3.40
C LEU A 226 -20.36 5.92 -2.81
N GLY A 227 -21.66 6.24 -2.87
CA GLY A 227 -22.21 7.48 -2.31
C GLY A 227 -21.97 7.60 -0.80
N SER A 228 -22.15 6.52 -0.03
CA SER A 228 -21.92 6.56 1.41
C SER A 228 -20.47 6.84 1.80
N ARG A 229 -19.47 6.33 1.06
CA ARG A 229 -18.06 6.62 1.33
C ARG A 229 -17.64 8.02 0.88
N ALA A 230 -18.21 8.50 -0.23
CA ALA A 230 -18.02 9.88 -0.66
C ALA A 230 -18.58 10.87 0.38
N VAL A 231 -19.81 10.63 0.85
CA VAL A 231 -20.42 11.38 1.94
C VAL A 231 -19.61 11.22 3.23
N GLY A 232 -19.04 10.04 3.46
CA GLY A 232 -18.15 9.69 4.56
C GLY A 232 -16.81 10.45 4.61
N GLY A 233 -16.50 11.27 3.61
CA GLY A 233 -15.43 12.27 3.65
C GLY A 233 -14.11 11.86 3.00
N ALA A 234 -14.02 10.71 2.34
CA ALA A 234 -12.82 10.34 1.58
C ALA A 234 -12.57 11.35 0.44
N GLY A 235 -11.30 11.64 0.15
CA GLY A 235 -10.93 12.57 -0.91
C GLY A 235 -11.13 11.98 -2.31
N LEU A 236 -10.92 10.67 -2.45
CA LEU A 236 -11.12 9.91 -3.69
C LEU A 236 -11.83 8.59 -3.40
N VAL A 237 -12.84 8.26 -4.20
CA VAL A 237 -13.57 7.00 -4.12
C VAL A 237 -13.38 6.22 -5.42
N PHE A 238 -12.80 5.02 -5.34
CA PHE A 238 -12.75 4.13 -6.49
C PHE A 238 -14.04 3.32 -6.63
N ALA A 239 -14.60 3.31 -7.84
CA ALA A 239 -15.43 2.21 -8.30
C ALA A 239 -14.60 0.91 -8.30
N GLU A 240 -15.28 -0.23 -8.21
CA GLU A 240 -14.64 -1.54 -8.29
C GLU A 240 -13.96 -1.79 -9.64
N MET A 241 -13.20 -2.89 -9.74
CA MET A 241 -12.71 -3.36 -11.03
C MET A 241 -13.90 -3.49 -11.99
N THR A 242 -13.91 -2.63 -13.00
CA THR A 242 -14.99 -2.47 -13.97
C THR A 242 -14.51 -3.06 -15.28
N ASP A 243 -15.15 -4.12 -15.70
CA ASP A 243 -14.68 -4.97 -16.78
C ASP A 243 -14.92 -4.35 -18.16
N VAL A 244 -13.93 -4.49 -19.05
CA VAL A 244 -13.91 -3.85 -20.37
C VAL A 244 -14.70 -4.60 -21.45
N SER A 245 -15.13 -5.83 -21.15
CA SER A 245 -16.00 -6.68 -21.97
C SER A 245 -16.78 -7.67 -21.10
N SER A 246 -17.77 -8.35 -21.68
CA SER A 246 -18.53 -9.41 -20.98
C SER A 246 -17.63 -10.58 -20.56
N GLU A 247 -16.61 -10.90 -21.34
CA GLU A 247 -15.66 -11.99 -21.09
C GLU A 247 -14.49 -11.57 -20.19
N ALA A 248 -14.33 -10.26 -19.97
CA ALA A 248 -13.34 -9.69 -19.07
C ALA A 248 -13.70 -9.91 -17.59
N ARG A 249 -14.94 -10.29 -17.27
CA ARG A 249 -15.42 -10.38 -15.89
C ARG A 249 -14.72 -11.43 -15.04
N ILE A 250 -14.65 -11.17 -13.72
CA ILE A 250 -14.27 -12.19 -12.74
C ILE A 250 -15.43 -13.17 -12.56
N SER A 251 -16.61 -12.65 -12.25
CA SER A 251 -17.85 -13.38 -12.03
C SER A 251 -19.03 -12.70 -12.72
N PRO A 252 -20.18 -13.36 -12.89
CA PRO A 252 -21.37 -12.76 -13.52
C PRO A 252 -21.85 -11.46 -12.84
N GLY A 253 -21.55 -11.28 -11.55
CA GLY A 253 -21.93 -10.09 -10.79
C GLY A 253 -20.98 -8.90 -10.90
N CYS A 254 -19.91 -8.99 -11.69
CA CYS A 254 -18.93 -7.89 -11.79
C CYS A 254 -19.48 -6.72 -12.62
N ALA A 255 -19.13 -5.51 -12.20
CA ALA A 255 -19.49 -4.30 -12.91
C ALA A 255 -18.76 -4.21 -14.26
N GLY A 256 -19.41 -3.63 -15.26
CA GLY A 256 -18.88 -3.52 -16.62
C GLY A 256 -18.91 -2.08 -17.14
N LEU A 257 -18.15 -1.86 -18.21
CA LEU A 257 -18.16 -0.60 -18.97
C LEU A 257 -17.92 -0.88 -20.46
N TYR A 258 -18.70 -1.80 -21.02
CA TYR A 258 -18.59 -2.27 -22.40
C TYR A 258 -19.83 -2.02 -23.26
N SER A 259 -20.93 -1.54 -22.67
CA SER A 259 -22.16 -1.15 -23.35
C SER A 259 -22.50 0.33 -23.09
N ILE A 260 -23.34 0.93 -23.94
CA ILE A 260 -23.74 2.33 -23.78
C ILE A 260 -24.67 2.50 -22.56
N GLU A 261 -25.44 1.47 -22.22
CA GLU A 261 -26.31 1.43 -21.05
C GLU A 261 -25.50 1.58 -19.75
N HIS A 262 -24.29 1.01 -19.70
CA HIS A 262 -23.40 1.16 -18.54
C HIS A 262 -23.00 2.62 -18.31
N VAL A 263 -22.84 3.42 -19.36
CA VAL A 263 -22.47 4.84 -19.24
C VAL A 263 -23.54 5.61 -18.46
N GLY A 264 -24.82 5.41 -18.80
CA GLY A 264 -25.93 6.06 -18.09
C GLY A 264 -26.02 5.64 -16.62
N ALA A 265 -25.81 4.34 -16.34
CA ALA A 265 -25.84 3.81 -14.98
C ALA A 265 -24.69 4.36 -14.11
N TRP A 266 -23.47 4.42 -14.65
CA TRP A 266 -22.32 4.99 -13.97
C TRP A 266 -22.44 6.50 -13.80
N ARG A 267 -22.93 7.23 -14.82
CA ARG A 267 -23.15 8.68 -14.75
C ARG A 267 -24.05 9.05 -13.58
N ARG A 268 -25.12 8.30 -13.31
CA ARG A 268 -25.99 8.53 -12.13
C ARG A 268 -25.21 8.51 -10.81
N ILE A 269 -24.22 7.62 -10.68
CA ILE A 269 -23.41 7.49 -9.47
C ILE A 269 -22.37 8.62 -9.39
N VAL A 270 -21.71 8.91 -10.51
CA VAL A 270 -20.75 10.02 -10.61
C VAL A 270 -21.42 11.35 -10.28
N ASP A 271 -22.57 11.64 -10.90
CA ASP A 271 -23.37 12.85 -10.66
C ASP A 271 -23.78 12.98 -9.19
N PHE A 272 -24.14 11.87 -8.52
CA PHE A 272 -24.43 11.88 -7.09
C PHE A 272 -23.20 12.30 -6.27
N VAL A 273 -22.03 11.73 -6.55
CA VAL A 273 -20.79 12.06 -5.83
C VAL A 273 -20.42 13.53 -6.02
N HIS A 274 -20.43 14.02 -7.27
CA HIS A 274 -20.09 15.41 -7.60
C HIS A 274 -21.13 16.42 -7.08
N GLY A 275 -22.42 16.07 -7.11
CA GLY A 275 -23.50 16.96 -6.71
C GLY A 275 -23.67 17.11 -5.20
N HIS A 276 -23.21 16.13 -4.41
CA HIS A 276 -23.49 16.08 -2.97
C HIS A 276 -22.24 16.04 -2.07
N THR A 277 -21.04 15.93 -2.64
CA THR A 277 -19.81 15.78 -1.85
C THR A 277 -18.62 16.49 -2.53
N PRO A 278 -17.57 16.84 -1.78
CA PRO A 278 -16.32 17.32 -2.36
C PRO A 278 -15.42 16.20 -2.91
N ALA A 279 -15.83 14.93 -2.76
CA ALA A 279 -15.02 13.79 -3.15
C ALA A 279 -14.87 13.71 -4.67
N LYS A 280 -13.75 13.17 -5.12
CA LYS A 280 -13.54 12.74 -6.50
C LYS A 280 -13.89 11.27 -6.66
N ILE A 281 -14.22 10.85 -7.87
CA ILE A 281 -14.54 9.45 -8.18
C ILE A 281 -13.67 8.92 -9.31
N ALA A 282 -13.09 7.74 -9.08
CA ALA A 282 -12.24 7.03 -10.03
C ALA A 282 -12.89 5.73 -10.49
N VAL A 283 -12.49 5.27 -11.67
CA VAL A 283 -12.81 3.92 -12.16
C VAL A 283 -11.54 3.11 -12.35
N GLN A 284 -11.55 1.85 -11.93
CA GLN A 284 -10.49 0.89 -12.24
C GLN A 284 -10.95 -0.01 -13.39
N LEU A 285 -10.34 0.11 -14.57
CA LEU A 285 -10.62 -0.75 -15.71
C LEU A 285 -9.79 -2.03 -15.63
N GLY A 286 -10.45 -3.17 -15.83
CA GLY A 286 -9.81 -4.47 -15.70
C GLY A 286 -10.27 -5.52 -16.71
N HIS A 287 -9.50 -6.60 -16.77
CA HIS A 287 -9.85 -7.83 -17.46
C HIS A 287 -9.30 -9.02 -16.67
N ALA A 288 -10.18 -9.89 -16.19
CA ALA A 288 -9.84 -10.98 -15.26
C ALA A 288 -8.90 -12.03 -15.87
N GLY A 289 -8.97 -12.22 -17.19
CA GLY A 289 -8.08 -13.12 -17.92
C GLY A 289 -8.27 -14.55 -17.42
N ARG A 290 -7.16 -15.23 -17.06
CA ARG A 290 -7.20 -16.60 -16.51
C ARG A 290 -7.93 -16.77 -15.18
N LYS A 291 -8.32 -15.67 -14.52
CA LYS A 291 -9.07 -15.65 -13.26
C LYS A 291 -10.55 -15.28 -13.46
N GLY A 292 -11.02 -15.25 -14.71
CA GLY A 292 -12.42 -15.01 -15.04
C GLY A 292 -13.30 -16.26 -14.94
N ALA A 293 -14.60 -16.06 -15.18
CA ALA A 293 -15.63 -17.10 -15.15
C ALA A 293 -15.67 -17.89 -13.81
N THR A 294 -15.58 -17.19 -12.69
CA THR A 294 -15.72 -17.76 -11.33
C THR A 294 -17.06 -17.42 -10.69
N LYS A 295 -17.43 -18.17 -9.65
CA LYS A 295 -18.58 -17.89 -8.78
C LYS A 295 -18.38 -16.56 -8.04
N ARG A 296 -19.47 -15.99 -7.50
CA ARG A 296 -19.33 -14.87 -6.55
C ARG A 296 -18.58 -15.35 -5.32
N MET A 297 -17.87 -14.45 -4.64
CA MET A 297 -16.99 -14.80 -3.52
C MET A 297 -17.68 -15.67 -2.45
N TRP A 298 -18.93 -15.36 -2.09
CA TRP A 298 -19.69 -16.09 -1.07
C TRP A 298 -20.34 -17.39 -1.56
N GLU A 299 -20.38 -17.61 -2.89
CA GLU A 299 -20.85 -18.85 -3.51
C GLU A 299 -19.69 -19.85 -3.70
N GLY A 300 -18.46 -19.34 -3.80
CA GLY A 300 -17.23 -20.11 -3.88
C GLY A 300 -16.06 -19.24 -4.32
N ASP A 301 -15.21 -18.86 -3.37
CA ASP A 301 -14.06 -17.99 -3.66
C ASP A 301 -13.12 -18.62 -4.70
N SER A 302 -12.92 -17.89 -5.80
CA SER A 302 -12.10 -18.27 -6.96
C SER A 302 -12.51 -19.60 -7.62
N GLN A 303 -13.66 -20.17 -7.25
CA GLN A 303 -14.14 -21.42 -7.84
C GLN A 303 -14.74 -21.16 -9.22
N PRO A 304 -14.43 -21.98 -10.24
CA PRO A 304 -15.03 -21.83 -11.56
C PRO A 304 -16.56 -21.96 -11.49
N LEU A 305 -17.26 -21.32 -12.43
CA LEU A 305 -18.70 -21.53 -12.62
C LEU A 305 -18.98 -22.99 -13.00
N ASP A 306 -20.09 -23.52 -12.50
CA ASP A 306 -20.52 -24.90 -12.83
C ASP A 306 -21.05 -24.97 -14.27
N GLU A 307 -21.80 -23.94 -14.71
CA GLU A 307 -22.35 -23.79 -16.05
C GLU A 307 -22.27 -22.31 -16.50
N GLY A 308 -22.36 -22.05 -17.81
CA GLY A 308 -22.42 -20.67 -18.34
C GLY A 308 -21.11 -19.88 -18.32
N GLY A 309 -19.97 -20.54 -18.07
CA GLY A 309 -18.65 -19.90 -18.16
C GLY A 309 -18.22 -19.62 -19.62
N TRP A 310 -17.59 -18.46 -19.83
CA TRP A 310 -17.05 -18.03 -21.13
C TRP A 310 -15.60 -18.50 -21.35
N ASP A 311 -15.08 -18.31 -22.56
CA ASP A 311 -13.67 -18.60 -22.87
C ASP A 311 -12.73 -17.57 -22.24
N LEU A 312 -11.64 -18.07 -21.67
CA LEU A 312 -10.67 -17.23 -20.97
C LEU A 312 -9.46 -16.97 -21.88
N LEU A 313 -8.91 -15.77 -21.75
CA LEU A 313 -7.68 -15.34 -22.42
C LEU A 313 -6.58 -15.08 -21.40
N SER A 314 -5.33 -15.35 -21.77
CA SER A 314 -4.16 -15.11 -20.94
C SER A 314 -2.88 -15.03 -21.78
N ALA A 315 -1.77 -14.62 -21.17
CA ALA A 315 -0.46 -14.65 -21.78
C ALA A 315 -0.02 -16.06 -22.22
N SER A 316 -0.37 -17.08 -21.42
CA SER A 316 -0.07 -18.50 -21.67
C SER A 316 -1.18 -19.42 -21.14
N PRO A 317 -1.29 -20.68 -21.62
CA PRO A 317 -2.40 -21.57 -21.29
C PRO A 317 -2.21 -22.25 -19.92
N ILE A 318 -2.13 -21.44 -18.86
CA ILE A 318 -1.90 -21.88 -17.49
C ILE A 318 -3.12 -21.52 -16.64
N PRO A 319 -3.92 -22.49 -16.15
CA PRO A 319 -5.09 -22.21 -15.33
C PRO A 319 -4.69 -21.61 -13.97
N TYR A 320 -5.62 -20.89 -13.31
CA TYR A 320 -5.37 -20.31 -12.00
C TYR A 320 -5.33 -21.38 -10.89
N LEU A 321 -6.41 -22.15 -10.72
CA LEU A 321 -6.42 -23.39 -9.94
C LEU A 321 -6.23 -24.59 -10.88
N SER A 322 -5.80 -25.74 -10.34
CA SER A 322 -5.65 -26.97 -11.14
C SER A 322 -6.96 -27.42 -11.82
N HIS A 323 -8.11 -27.07 -11.24
CA HIS A 323 -9.45 -27.37 -11.76
C HIS A 323 -10.16 -26.15 -12.38
N SER A 324 -9.48 -25.01 -12.54
CA SER A 324 -10.03 -23.87 -13.30
C SER A 324 -10.02 -24.17 -14.80
N LYS A 325 -10.86 -23.46 -15.56
CA LYS A 325 -10.80 -23.48 -17.03
C LYS A 325 -9.42 -23.01 -17.50
N THR A 326 -8.81 -23.76 -18.43
CA THR A 326 -7.52 -23.37 -19.01
C THR A 326 -7.74 -22.22 -19.99
N PRO A 327 -7.06 -21.07 -19.83
CA PRO A 327 -7.19 -19.97 -20.77
C PRO A 327 -6.54 -20.33 -22.10
N ARG A 328 -7.08 -19.79 -23.18
CA ARG A 328 -6.40 -19.79 -24.47
C ARG A 328 -5.26 -18.77 -24.44
N GLU A 329 -4.11 -19.17 -24.97
CA GLU A 329 -3.00 -18.24 -25.20
C GLU A 329 -3.42 -17.19 -26.25
N MET A 330 -3.26 -15.91 -25.92
CA MET A 330 -3.65 -14.83 -26.82
C MET A 330 -2.76 -14.80 -28.07
N ALA A 331 -3.42 -14.71 -29.23
CA ALA A 331 -2.81 -14.30 -30.49
C ALA A 331 -2.75 -12.77 -30.60
N ARG A 332 -2.06 -12.26 -31.62
CA ARG A 332 -1.91 -10.81 -31.85
C ARG A 332 -3.26 -10.13 -32.06
N GLU A 333 -4.20 -10.81 -32.70
CA GLU A 333 -5.55 -10.35 -32.96
C GLU A 333 -6.35 -10.19 -31.65
N ASP A 334 -6.24 -11.15 -30.74
CA ASP A 334 -6.87 -11.08 -29.40
C ASP A 334 -6.34 -9.87 -28.62
N MET A 335 -5.02 -9.63 -28.68
CA MET A 335 -4.41 -8.45 -28.07
C MET A 335 -4.94 -7.15 -28.67
N GLY A 336 -5.20 -7.14 -29.99
CA GLY A 336 -5.84 -6.03 -30.69
C GLY A 336 -7.26 -5.75 -30.19
N VAL A 337 -8.07 -6.79 -30.04
CA VAL A 337 -9.45 -6.70 -29.53
C VAL A 337 -9.47 -6.20 -28.08
N VAL A 338 -8.72 -6.84 -27.19
CA VAL A 338 -8.67 -6.44 -25.77
C VAL A 338 -8.20 -4.99 -25.63
N LYS A 339 -7.18 -4.57 -26.39
CA LYS A 339 -6.73 -3.17 -26.38
C LYS A 339 -7.84 -2.21 -26.81
N ALA A 340 -8.61 -2.55 -27.84
CA ALA A 340 -9.74 -1.75 -28.29
C ALA A 340 -10.86 -1.70 -27.23
N ASP A 341 -11.09 -2.78 -26.50
CA ASP A 341 -12.05 -2.82 -25.38
C ASP A 341 -11.65 -1.88 -24.24
N PHE A 342 -10.36 -1.87 -23.85
CA PHE A 342 -9.84 -0.92 -22.87
C PHE A 342 -10.01 0.54 -23.34
N VAL A 343 -9.75 0.83 -24.62
CA VAL A 343 -9.94 2.18 -25.19
C VAL A 343 -11.41 2.59 -25.13
N ARG A 344 -12.32 1.73 -25.60
CA ARG A 344 -13.77 1.99 -25.56
C ARG A 344 -14.26 2.23 -24.13
N ALA A 345 -13.85 1.39 -23.18
CA ALA A 345 -14.20 1.56 -21.78
C ALA A 345 -13.65 2.87 -21.19
N ALA A 346 -12.47 3.34 -21.61
CA ALA A 346 -11.93 4.63 -21.20
C ALA A 346 -12.73 5.82 -21.76
N GLU A 347 -13.19 5.74 -23.01
CA GLU A 347 -14.07 6.74 -23.61
C GLU A 347 -15.42 6.80 -22.90
N TYR A 348 -15.99 5.64 -22.55
CA TYR A 348 -17.20 5.52 -21.75
C TYR A 348 -17.01 6.03 -20.32
N ALA A 349 -15.86 5.80 -19.70
CA ALA A 349 -15.54 6.35 -18.39
C ALA A 349 -15.48 7.89 -18.43
N ARG A 350 -14.92 8.45 -19.50
CA ARG A 350 -14.85 9.90 -19.71
C ARG A 350 -16.25 10.46 -19.83
N GLU A 351 -17.09 9.81 -20.63
CA GLU A 351 -18.48 10.19 -20.87
C GLU A 351 -19.38 10.03 -19.62
N ALA A 352 -19.08 9.06 -18.75
CA ALA A 352 -19.74 8.90 -17.46
C ALA A 352 -19.30 9.97 -16.43
N GLY A 353 -18.19 10.67 -16.68
CA GLY A 353 -17.74 11.80 -15.89
C GLY A 353 -16.67 11.51 -14.84
N PHE A 354 -16.05 10.32 -14.84
CA PHE A 354 -15.00 9.97 -13.85
C PHE A 354 -13.83 10.96 -13.86
N ASP A 355 -13.29 11.27 -12.68
CA ASP A 355 -12.18 12.23 -12.50
C ASP A 355 -10.80 11.60 -12.77
N LEU A 356 -10.67 10.29 -12.49
CA LEU A 356 -9.43 9.52 -12.63
C LEU A 356 -9.75 8.13 -13.20
N LEU A 357 -8.86 7.64 -14.06
CA LEU A 357 -8.91 6.27 -14.60
C LEU A 357 -7.70 5.48 -14.11
N GLU A 358 -7.92 4.27 -13.61
CA GLU A 358 -6.86 3.32 -13.28
C GLU A 358 -6.89 2.11 -14.19
N ILE A 359 -5.73 1.68 -14.68
CA ILE A 359 -5.60 0.39 -15.38
C ILE A 359 -5.15 -0.68 -14.39
N HIS A 360 -5.89 -1.78 -14.31
CA HIS A 360 -5.56 -2.88 -13.42
C HIS A 360 -4.49 -3.81 -14.03
N MET A 361 -3.23 -3.65 -13.62
CA MET A 361 -2.08 -4.49 -13.98
C MET A 361 -1.55 -5.30 -12.80
N ALA A 362 -2.44 -5.74 -11.92
CA ALA A 362 -2.08 -6.42 -10.67
C ALA A 362 -2.92 -7.68 -10.46
N HIS A 363 -2.66 -8.36 -9.35
CA HIS A 363 -3.45 -9.45 -8.81
C HIS A 363 -3.65 -10.67 -9.74
N GLY A 364 -2.73 -10.91 -10.67
CA GLY A 364 -2.79 -12.06 -11.58
C GLY A 364 -3.89 -12.01 -12.63
N TYR A 365 -4.58 -10.87 -12.78
CA TYR A 365 -5.52 -10.64 -13.88
C TYR A 365 -4.79 -10.50 -15.21
N LEU A 366 -5.49 -10.19 -16.31
CA LEU A 366 -4.95 -10.33 -17.65
C LEU A 366 -3.61 -9.62 -17.85
N LEU A 367 -3.53 -8.32 -17.59
CA LEU A 367 -2.28 -7.57 -17.81
C LEU A 367 -1.19 -8.03 -16.83
N ALA A 368 -1.52 -8.31 -15.57
CA ALA A 368 -0.58 -8.90 -14.62
C ALA A 368 -0.08 -10.29 -15.05
N SER A 369 -0.89 -11.05 -15.78
CA SER A 369 -0.52 -12.38 -16.29
C SER A 369 0.54 -12.30 -17.38
N PHE A 370 0.58 -11.20 -18.15
CA PHE A 370 1.69 -10.89 -19.06
C PHE A 370 2.93 -10.47 -18.29
N ILE A 371 2.74 -9.69 -17.23
CA ILE A 371 3.85 -9.16 -16.43
C ILE A 371 4.55 -10.28 -15.68
N SER A 372 3.87 -11.20 -14.99
CA SER A 372 4.58 -12.20 -14.18
C SER A 372 5.24 -13.32 -15.00
N PRO A 373 6.51 -13.66 -14.75
CA PRO A 373 7.16 -14.83 -15.37
C PRO A 373 6.59 -16.17 -14.89
N LEU A 374 5.78 -16.19 -13.82
CA LEU A 374 5.08 -17.40 -13.38
C LEU A 374 3.93 -17.77 -14.33
N THR A 375 3.37 -16.77 -15.01
CA THR A 375 2.13 -16.88 -15.80
C THR A 375 2.32 -16.60 -17.27
N ASN A 376 3.41 -15.95 -17.65
CA ASN A 376 3.82 -15.71 -19.03
C ASN A 376 5.00 -16.62 -19.38
N ARG A 377 4.74 -17.64 -20.21
CA ARG A 377 5.71 -18.61 -20.73
C ARG A 377 5.90 -18.49 -22.24
N ARG A 378 5.49 -17.37 -22.82
CA ARG A 378 5.65 -17.11 -24.26
C ARG A 378 7.12 -17.04 -24.64
N ASP A 379 7.42 -17.46 -25.86
CA ASP A 379 8.73 -17.42 -26.51
C ASP A 379 8.84 -16.33 -27.60
N ASP A 380 7.77 -15.55 -27.79
CA ASP A 380 7.70 -14.41 -28.70
C ASP A 380 8.11 -13.08 -28.03
N GLU A 381 7.89 -11.96 -28.73
CA GLU A 381 8.25 -10.62 -28.25
C GLU A 381 7.42 -10.15 -27.02
N TYR A 382 6.46 -10.94 -26.57
CA TYR A 382 5.62 -10.67 -25.40
C TYR A 382 6.01 -11.51 -24.17
N GLY A 383 7.03 -12.37 -24.26
CA GLY A 383 7.53 -13.21 -23.16
C GLY A 383 9.03 -13.07 -22.89
N GLY A 384 9.50 -13.74 -21.84
CA GLY A 384 10.92 -13.72 -21.44
C GLY A 384 11.30 -12.51 -20.58
N THR A 385 12.04 -11.55 -21.15
CA THR A 385 12.56 -10.40 -20.40
C THR A 385 11.44 -9.51 -19.85
N LEU A 386 11.73 -8.68 -18.85
CA LEU A 386 10.73 -7.78 -18.28
C LEU A 386 10.18 -6.80 -19.33
N GLU A 387 11.02 -6.33 -20.24
CA GLU A 387 10.63 -5.41 -21.33
C GLU A 387 9.62 -6.07 -22.27
N ASN A 388 9.84 -7.33 -22.64
CA ASN A 388 8.90 -8.07 -23.47
C ASN A 388 7.59 -8.37 -22.73
N ARG A 389 7.68 -8.81 -21.47
CA ARG A 389 6.50 -9.03 -20.60
C ARG A 389 5.66 -7.77 -20.39
N MET A 390 6.30 -6.60 -20.36
CA MET A 390 5.64 -5.30 -20.26
C MET A 390 5.11 -4.76 -21.61
N ARG A 391 5.48 -5.35 -22.75
CA ARG A 391 5.13 -4.83 -24.08
C ARG A 391 3.62 -4.66 -24.26
N PHE A 392 2.84 -5.73 -24.05
CA PHE A 392 1.38 -5.66 -24.18
C PHE A 392 0.72 -4.75 -23.13
N PRO A 393 1.05 -4.84 -21.82
CA PRO A 393 0.59 -3.87 -20.83
C PRO A 393 0.86 -2.40 -21.20
N LEU A 394 2.03 -2.08 -21.73
CA LEU A 394 2.39 -0.71 -22.16
C LEU A 394 1.67 -0.29 -23.45
N GLU A 395 1.40 -1.22 -24.38
CA GLU A 395 0.55 -0.95 -25.54
C GLU A 395 -0.87 -0.56 -25.12
N VAL A 396 -1.47 -1.30 -24.18
CA VAL A 396 -2.79 -0.98 -23.62
C VAL A 396 -2.77 0.36 -22.91
N PHE A 397 -1.79 0.57 -22.01
CA PHE A 397 -1.65 1.83 -21.28
C PHE A 397 -1.52 3.03 -22.23
N SER A 398 -0.67 2.94 -23.24
CA SER A 398 -0.45 4.04 -24.18
C SER A 398 -1.71 4.34 -25.01
N ALA A 399 -2.45 3.32 -25.41
CA ALA A 399 -3.70 3.48 -26.16
C ALA A 399 -4.79 4.14 -25.28
N VAL A 400 -4.94 3.69 -24.04
CA VAL A 400 -5.88 4.30 -23.08
C VAL A 400 -5.47 5.73 -22.75
N ARG A 401 -4.18 6.01 -22.52
CA ARG A 401 -3.68 7.36 -22.25
C ARG A 401 -4.02 8.33 -23.37
N ALA A 402 -3.99 7.87 -24.62
CA ALA A 402 -4.35 8.66 -25.80
C ALA A 402 -5.86 8.95 -25.90
N ALA A 403 -6.72 8.07 -25.38
CA ALA A 403 -8.17 8.25 -25.37
C ALA A 403 -8.68 9.03 -24.14
N TRP A 404 -7.94 8.96 -23.02
CA TRP A 404 -8.26 9.64 -21.77
C TRP A 404 -7.82 11.12 -21.80
N PRO A 405 -8.63 12.10 -21.33
CA PRO A 405 -8.27 13.52 -21.38
C PRO A 405 -6.97 13.84 -20.63
N GLY A 406 -6.06 14.59 -21.26
CA GLY A 406 -4.70 14.82 -20.75
C GLY A 406 -4.64 15.60 -19.42
N GLU A 407 -5.67 16.39 -19.14
CA GLU A 407 -5.87 17.12 -17.89
C GLU A 407 -6.35 16.21 -16.73
N ARG A 408 -6.89 15.02 -17.05
CA ARG A 408 -7.35 14.05 -16.05
C ARG A 408 -6.25 13.03 -15.73
N PRO A 409 -6.02 12.73 -14.44
CA PRO A 409 -5.04 11.74 -14.04
C PRO A 409 -5.36 10.34 -14.57
N MET A 410 -4.29 9.59 -14.81
CA MET A 410 -4.36 8.16 -15.07
C MET A 410 -3.36 7.42 -14.18
N SER A 411 -3.86 6.44 -13.44
CA SER A 411 -3.06 5.58 -12.58
C SER A 411 -2.94 4.16 -13.12
N VAL A 412 -2.02 3.39 -12.53
CA VAL A 412 -1.92 1.96 -12.75
C VAL A 412 -1.77 1.27 -11.41
N ARG A 413 -2.55 0.20 -11.21
CA ARG A 413 -2.33 -0.73 -10.10
C ARG A 413 -1.38 -1.84 -10.50
N ILE A 414 -0.30 -2.03 -9.76
CA ILE A 414 0.69 -3.10 -10.00
C ILE A 414 0.81 -4.05 -8.80
N SER A 415 1.26 -5.29 -9.06
CA SER A 415 1.73 -6.19 -8.01
C SER A 415 3.25 -6.04 -7.89
N ALA A 416 3.73 -5.52 -6.75
CA ALA A 416 5.15 -5.28 -6.56
C ALA A 416 6.00 -6.55 -6.35
N VAL A 417 5.36 -7.63 -5.92
CA VAL A 417 5.99 -8.92 -5.68
C VAL A 417 4.94 -10.03 -5.82
N ASP A 418 5.31 -11.19 -6.34
CA ASP A 418 4.39 -12.33 -6.53
C ASP A 418 4.30 -13.25 -5.31
N TRP A 419 5.20 -13.09 -4.33
CA TRP A 419 5.32 -13.94 -3.14
C TRP A 419 5.56 -15.43 -3.47
N LYS A 420 6.21 -15.70 -4.60
CA LYS A 420 6.59 -17.04 -5.05
C LYS A 420 7.95 -16.97 -5.75
N PRO A 421 8.89 -17.87 -5.43
CA PRO A 421 10.19 -17.90 -6.11
C PRO A 421 10.06 -17.99 -7.63
N GLY A 422 10.87 -17.18 -8.33
CA GLY A 422 10.83 -17.09 -9.80
C GLY A 422 9.67 -16.24 -10.34
N GLY A 423 8.95 -15.51 -9.49
CA GLY A 423 7.99 -14.48 -9.86
C GLY A 423 8.59 -13.07 -9.90
N MET A 424 7.71 -12.08 -9.93
CA MET A 424 8.07 -10.67 -9.78
C MET A 424 8.68 -10.41 -8.40
N GLU A 425 9.75 -9.63 -8.37
CA GLU A 425 10.42 -9.15 -7.16
C GLU A 425 10.28 -7.62 -7.02
N PRO A 426 10.48 -7.04 -5.81
CA PRO A 426 10.34 -5.60 -5.59
C PRO A 426 11.21 -4.72 -6.49
N ALA A 427 12.36 -5.22 -6.96
CA ALA A 427 13.21 -4.49 -7.91
C ALA A 427 12.58 -4.42 -9.31
N ASP A 428 11.91 -5.48 -9.76
CA ASP A 428 11.19 -5.47 -11.04
C ASP A 428 10.06 -4.43 -11.01
N ALA A 429 9.38 -4.28 -9.86
CA ALA A 429 8.32 -3.30 -9.69
C ALA A 429 8.80 -1.85 -9.87
N VAL A 430 10.05 -1.55 -9.48
CA VAL A 430 10.69 -0.24 -9.70
C VAL A 430 10.89 -0.01 -11.20
N GLU A 431 11.36 -1.01 -11.94
CA GLU A 431 11.51 -0.92 -13.40
C GLU A 431 10.14 -0.77 -14.11
N VAL A 432 9.13 -1.54 -13.69
CA VAL A 432 7.75 -1.41 -14.19
C VAL A 432 7.23 0.01 -13.98
N ALA A 433 7.38 0.56 -12.77
CA ALA A 433 6.96 1.92 -12.47
C ALA A 433 7.73 2.97 -13.29
N ARG A 434 9.02 2.75 -13.55
CA ARG A 434 9.83 3.62 -14.42
C ARG A 434 9.33 3.61 -15.87
N MET A 435 9.02 2.43 -16.42
CA MET A 435 8.45 2.30 -17.76
C MET A 435 7.09 3.00 -17.87
N LEU A 436 6.23 2.84 -16.86
CA LEU A 436 4.91 3.47 -16.78
C LEU A 436 5.01 5.00 -16.67
N LYS A 437 5.87 5.52 -15.78
CA LYS A 437 6.14 6.97 -15.67
C LYS A 437 6.59 7.54 -17.01
N GLY A 438 7.48 6.84 -17.72
CA GLY A 438 7.95 7.24 -19.06
C GLY A 438 6.86 7.31 -20.13
N ARG A 439 5.69 6.68 -19.91
CA ARG A 439 4.52 6.73 -20.80
C ARG A 439 3.43 7.71 -20.34
N GLY A 440 3.64 8.43 -19.24
CA GLY A 440 2.68 9.39 -18.70
C GLY A 440 1.74 8.83 -17.64
N CYS A 441 2.14 7.79 -16.91
CA CYS A 441 1.47 7.39 -15.67
C CYS A 441 1.67 8.46 -14.60
N ASP A 442 0.57 8.92 -14.01
CA ASP A 442 0.57 10.05 -13.08
C ASP A 442 0.83 9.60 -11.63
N ILE A 443 0.30 8.42 -11.28
CA ILE A 443 0.43 7.84 -9.93
C ILE A 443 0.31 6.31 -9.99
N VAL A 444 1.09 5.60 -9.19
CA VAL A 444 1.08 4.12 -9.15
C VAL A 444 0.40 3.63 -7.87
N ASP A 445 -0.66 2.82 -7.99
CA ASP A 445 -1.24 2.05 -6.87
C ASP A 445 -0.42 0.77 -6.65
N VAL A 446 0.22 0.67 -5.49
CA VAL A 446 1.21 -0.39 -5.23
C VAL A 446 0.64 -1.46 -4.33
N SER A 447 0.21 -2.57 -4.95
CA SER A 447 -0.28 -3.78 -4.28
C SER A 447 0.75 -4.92 -4.37
N ALA A 448 0.37 -6.14 -4.03
CA ALA A 448 1.22 -7.32 -4.17
C ALA A 448 0.40 -8.62 -4.35
N GLY A 449 1.06 -9.64 -4.91
CA GLY A 449 0.58 -11.01 -4.95
C GLY A 449 -0.68 -11.22 -5.79
N GLN A 450 -1.39 -12.29 -5.43
CA GLN A 450 -2.61 -12.82 -6.07
C GLN A 450 -2.39 -13.36 -7.50
N THR A 451 -1.12 -13.47 -7.91
CA THR A 451 -0.69 -13.97 -9.21
C THR A 451 -0.89 -15.48 -9.35
N VAL A 452 -0.50 -16.26 -8.33
CA VAL A 452 -0.65 -17.72 -8.25
C VAL A 452 -1.29 -18.11 -6.92
N PRO A 453 -2.05 -19.23 -6.84
CA PRO A 453 -2.75 -19.62 -5.61
C PRO A 453 -1.81 -20.13 -4.50
N ASP A 454 -0.62 -20.64 -4.85
CA ASP A 454 0.35 -21.25 -3.93
C ASP A 454 1.47 -20.28 -3.49
N GLN A 455 1.23 -18.97 -3.65
CA GLN A 455 2.04 -17.90 -3.11
C GLN A 455 2.10 -17.92 -1.57
N LYS A 456 3.15 -17.35 -0.99
CA LYS A 456 3.37 -17.28 0.47
C LYS A 456 3.58 -15.84 0.95
N PRO A 457 2.53 -15.00 0.96
CA PRO A 457 2.63 -13.62 1.39
C PRO A 457 3.02 -13.50 2.86
N VAL A 458 3.90 -12.55 3.16
CA VAL A 458 4.28 -12.22 4.54
C VAL A 458 3.41 -11.06 5.02
N TYR A 459 2.31 -11.40 5.69
CA TYR A 459 1.38 -10.41 6.22
C TYR A 459 1.91 -9.70 7.46
N GLY A 460 1.48 -8.45 7.62
CA GLY A 460 1.76 -7.59 8.77
C GLY A 460 1.03 -6.27 8.62
N ARG A 461 1.19 -5.38 9.61
CA ARG A 461 0.74 -3.99 9.50
C ARG A 461 1.56 -3.29 8.41
N LEU A 462 0.89 -2.59 7.48
CA LEU A 462 1.52 -1.85 6.37
C LEU A 462 2.42 -2.68 5.44
N PHE A 463 2.19 -3.99 5.32
CA PHE A 463 3.15 -4.92 4.69
C PHE A 463 3.50 -4.63 3.23
N GLN A 464 2.70 -3.85 2.50
CA GLN A 464 3.01 -3.44 1.11
C GLN A 464 3.48 -1.98 1.00
N THR A 465 3.38 -1.18 2.07
CA THR A 465 3.83 0.22 2.08
C THR A 465 5.32 0.37 1.74
N PRO A 466 6.24 -0.53 2.15
CA PRO A 466 7.64 -0.46 1.72
C PRO A 466 7.84 -0.50 0.20
N PHE A 467 6.94 -1.14 -0.55
CA PHE A 467 7.00 -1.16 -2.02
C PHE A 467 6.61 0.20 -2.61
N ALA A 468 5.57 0.84 -2.06
CA ALA A 468 5.16 2.19 -2.47
C ALA A 468 6.25 3.23 -2.17
N ASP A 469 6.87 3.12 -0.99
CA ASP A 469 7.98 3.97 -0.54
C ASP A 469 9.18 3.84 -1.48
N ARG A 470 9.57 2.60 -1.77
CA ARG A 470 10.67 2.30 -2.69
C ARG A 470 10.45 2.91 -4.07
N ILE A 471 9.29 2.65 -4.68
CA ILE A 471 8.97 3.16 -6.02
C ILE A 471 8.96 4.70 -6.03
N ARG A 472 8.35 5.32 -5.02
CA ARG A 472 8.26 6.78 -4.93
C ARG A 472 9.63 7.44 -4.97
N HIS A 473 10.57 6.94 -4.17
CA HIS A 473 11.89 7.55 -4.05
C HIS A 473 12.86 7.13 -5.16
N GLU A 474 12.84 5.87 -5.63
CA GLU A 474 13.77 5.40 -6.68
C GLU A 474 13.35 5.82 -8.10
N VAL A 475 12.06 6.12 -8.32
CA VAL A 475 11.52 6.52 -9.63
C VAL A 475 11.11 8.00 -9.66
N GLY A 476 10.77 8.58 -8.51
CA GLY A 476 10.21 9.94 -8.43
C GLY A 476 8.82 10.03 -9.07
N VAL A 477 8.02 8.97 -9.00
CA VAL A 477 6.60 8.97 -9.41
C VAL A 477 5.74 9.04 -8.15
N SER A 478 4.58 9.70 -8.22
CA SER A 478 3.65 9.62 -7.11
C SER A 478 3.17 8.19 -6.89
N THR A 479 2.92 7.82 -5.64
CA THR A 479 2.43 6.48 -5.29
C THR A 479 1.23 6.52 -4.35
N MET A 480 0.41 5.48 -4.46
CA MET A 480 -0.61 5.18 -3.47
C MET A 480 -0.25 3.89 -2.73
N ALA A 481 -0.29 3.94 -1.41
CA ALA A 481 -0.04 2.77 -0.57
C ALA A 481 -1.35 2.07 -0.20
N VAL A 482 -1.34 0.73 -0.23
CA VAL A 482 -2.44 -0.14 0.21
C VAL A 482 -1.86 -1.32 1.00
N GLY A 483 -2.69 -2.11 1.69
CA GLY A 483 -2.28 -3.35 2.36
C GLY A 483 -2.16 -3.19 3.87
N ASN A 484 -3.24 -3.58 4.57
CA ASN A 484 -3.38 -3.48 6.03
C ASN A 484 -3.07 -2.07 6.59
N ILE A 485 -3.49 -1.03 5.85
CA ILE A 485 -3.71 0.32 6.38
C ILE A 485 -5.11 0.30 7.00
N SER A 486 -5.20 0.49 8.31
CA SER A 486 -6.46 0.33 9.06
C SER A 486 -6.73 1.42 10.08
N SER A 487 -5.77 2.30 10.35
CA SER A 487 -5.89 3.40 11.31
C SER A 487 -5.50 4.74 10.69
N TRP A 488 -6.08 5.82 11.21
CA TRP A 488 -5.62 7.18 10.89
C TRP A 488 -4.17 7.40 11.38
N MET A 489 -3.75 6.61 12.38
CA MET A 489 -2.37 6.24 12.76
C MET A 489 -1.44 6.12 11.57
N ASP A 490 -1.82 5.13 10.76
CA ASP A 490 -1.11 4.69 9.57
C ASP A 490 -1.07 5.79 8.53
N VAL A 491 -2.23 6.36 8.20
CA VAL A 491 -2.35 7.36 7.12
C VAL A 491 -1.50 8.57 7.43
N ASN A 492 -1.62 9.16 8.63
CA ASN A 492 -0.80 10.32 9.00
C ASN A 492 0.70 9.99 8.95
N THR A 493 1.09 8.81 9.44
CA THR A 493 2.50 8.39 9.44
C THR A 493 3.04 8.19 8.02
N ILE A 494 2.28 7.55 7.13
CA ILE A 494 2.68 7.29 5.74
C ILE A 494 2.89 8.59 4.98
N ILE A 495 1.94 9.52 5.09
CA ILE A 495 1.99 10.82 4.39
C ILE A 495 3.12 11.67 4.95
N ALA A 496 3.21 11.86 6.27
CA ALA A 496 4.26 12.69 6.87
C ALA A 496 5.66 12.14 6.62
N ALA A 497 5.85 10.82 6.65
CA ALA A 497 7.14 10.19 6.36
C ALA A 497 7.50 10.15 4.86
N GLY A 498 6.60 10.56 3.97
CA GLY A 498 6.86 10.59 2.52
C GLY A 498 6.85 9.21 1.85
N ARG A 499 6.22 8.21 2.47
CA ARG A 499 6.22 6.82 1.97
C ARG A 499 5.23 6.58 0.84
N ALA A 500 4.21 7.43 0.75
CA ALA A 500 3.26 7.49 -0.35
C ALA A 500 2.58 8.86 -0.36
N ASP A 501 1.94 9.20 -1.46
CA ASP A 501 1.21 10.47 -1.59
C ASP A 501 -0.28 10.32 -1.24
N LEU A 502 -0.83 9.11 -1.39
CA LEU A 502 -2.20 8.75 -1.02
C LEU A 502 -2.25 7.39 -0.30
N CYS A 503 -3.27 7.17 0.54
CA CYS A 503 -3.49 5.90 1.24
C CYS A 503 -4.84 5.29 0.87
N LEU A 504 -4.80 4.06 0.36
CA LEU A 504 -5.99 3.27 0.05
C LEU A 504 -6.39 2.42 1.24
N LEU A 505 -7.66 2.55 1.64
CA LEU A 505 -8.27 1.69 2.65
C LEU A 505 -9.45 0.95 2.04
N ALA A 506 -9.41 -0.38 2.12
CA ALA A 506 -10.46 -1.28 1.63
C ALA A 506 -11.43 -1.65 2.76
N ARG A 507 -11.12 -2.71 3.51
CA ARG A 507 -11.99 -3.28 4.55
C ARG A 507 -12.39 -2.29 5.65
N ALA A 508 -11.55 -1.30 5.98
CA ALA A 508 -11.93 -0.24 6.92
C ALA A 508 -13.18 0.53 6.45
N HIS A 509 -13.31 0.82 5.16
CA HIS A 509 -14.48 1.47 4.56
C HIS A 509 -15.67 0.52 4.29
N LEU A 510 -15.44 -0.80 4.30
CA LEU A 510 -16.54 -1.77 4.33
C LEU A 510 -17.16 -1.85 5.72
N PHE A 511 -16.32 -1.84 6.75
CA PHE A 511 -16.73 -1.86 8.15
C PHE A 511 -17.39 -0.54 8.56
N ASP A 512 -16.82 0.59 8.14
CA ASP A 512 -17.27 1.92 8.49
C ASP A 512 -17.21 2.85 7.26
N PRO A 513 -18.34 3.14 6.59
CA PRO A 513 -18.34 4.03 5.42
C PRO A 513 -17.97 5.48 5.78
N TYR A 514 -18.05 5.87 7.05
CA TYR A 514 -17.80 7.23 7.54
C TYR A 514 -16.44 7.31 8.28
N TRP A 515 -15.59 6.30 8.09
CA TRP A 515 -14.28 6.16 8.74
C TRP A 515 -13.44 7.43 8.70
N THR A 516 -13.44 8.15 7.58
CA THR A 516 -12.65 9.40 7.42
C THR A 516 -13.17 10.52 8.32
N ARG A 517 -14.49 10.67 8.47
CA ARG A 517 -15.10 11.62 9.41
C ARG A 517 -14.92 11.22 10.86
N HIS A 518 -15.01 9.93 11.17
CA HIS A 518 -14.71 9.44 12.51
C HIS A 518 -13.24 9.67 12.86
N ALA A 519 -12.31 9.47 11.92
CA ALA A 519 -10.90 9.86 12.09
C ALA A 519 -10.75 11.36 12.37
N ALA A 520 -11.45 12.23 11.63
CA ALA A 520 -11.44 13.66 11.88
C ALA A 520 -11.90 14.01 13.30
N HIS A 521 -13.02 13.41 13.75
CA HIS A 521 -13.52 13.57 15.11
C HIS A 521 -12.49 13.12 16.17
N MET A 522 -11.88 11.94 15.99
CA MET A 522 -10.88 11.41 16.93
C MET A 522 -9.60 12.25 16.99
N LEU A 523 -9.24 12.91 15.88
CA LEU A 523 -8.09 13.81 15.80
C LEU A 523 -8.42 15.25 16.23
N GLY A 524 -9.68 15.55 16.57
CA GLY A 524 -10.14 16.92 16.86
C GLY A 524 -10.05 17.85 15.64
N TYR A 525 -10.05 17.30 14.42
CA TYR A 525 -10.01 18.05 13.18
C TYR A 525 -11.43 18.37 12.69
N ASP A 526 -11.70 19.64 12.41
CA ASP A 526 -13.00 20.08 11.91
C ASP A 526 -13.14 19.78 10.41
N LEU A 527 -13.66 18.60 10.10
CA LEU A 527 -14.07 18.21 8.76
C LEU A 527 -15.56 18.50 8.56
N GLY A 528 -15.87 19.59 7.84
CA GLY A 528 -17.23 20.06 7.61
C GLY A 528 -18.21 18.95 7.18
N TRP A 529 -19.34 18.87 7.88
CA TRP A 529 -20.43 17.93 7.59
C TRP A 529 -21.29 18.42 6.42
N PRO A 530 -21.91 17.51 5.64
CA PRO A 530 -22.98 17.90 4.72
C PRO A 530 -24.10 18.60 5.50
N ASP A 531 -24.74 19.61 4.91
CA ASP A 531 -25.77 20.41 5.59
C ASP A 531 -26.86 19.57 6.29
N PRO A 532 -27.39 18.47 5.70
CA PRO A 532 -28.37 17.62 6.38
C PRO A 532 -27.86 16.95 7.67
N TYR A 533 -26.54 16.85 7.87
CA TYR A 533 -25.90 16.23 9.03
C TYR A 533 -25.37 17.24 10.03
N GLY A 534 -25.69 18.53 9.89
CA GLY A 534 -25.21 19.57 10.80
C GLY A 534 -25.53 19.34 12.29
N SER A 535 -26.57 18.55 12.61
CA SER A 535 -26.89 18.17 13.99
C SER A 535 -25.81 17.31 14.66
N VAL A 536 -24.99 16.58 13.88
CA VAL A 536 -23.89 15.74 14.37
C VAL A 536 -22.82 16.58 15.09
N ALA A 537 -22.65 17.85 14.74
CA ALA A 537 -21.71 18.74 15.41
C ALA A 537 -22.01 18.95 16.92
N ARG A 538 -23.23 18.61 17.37
CA ARG A 538 -23.66 18.68 18.78
C ARG A 538 -23.85 17.31 19.41
N TYR A 539 -23.52 16.24 18.69
CA TYR A 539 -23.64 14.86 19.15
C TYR A 539 -22.29 14.37 19.67
N THR A 540 -22.27 13.86 20.90
CA THR A 540 -21.10 13.18 21.47
C THR A 540 -21.31 11.68 21.40
N PRO A 541 -20.67 10.96 20.46
CA PRO A 541 -20.80 9.51 20.41
C PRO A 541 -20.21 8.87 21.68
N ARG A 542 -20.92 7.89 22.23
CA ARG A 542 -20.42 7.03 23.32
C ARG A 542 -19.88 5.75 22.70
N PHE A 543 -18.71 5.82 22.09
CA PHE A 543 -18.07 4.64 21.54
C PHE A 543 -17.27 3.92 22.63
N GLU A 544 -17.64 2.69 22.96
CA GLU A 544 -16.77 1.75 23.67
C GLU A 544 -15.97 0.95 22.63
N PHE A 545 -15.03 1.61 21.92
CA PHE A 545 -14.09 0.87 21.08
C PHE A 545 -12.95 0.34 21.94
N HIS A 546 -13.07 -0.90 22.39
CA HIS A 546 -11.92 -1.69 22.81
C HIS A 546 -11.15 -2.12 21.57
N PHE A 547 -10.26 -1.27 21.05
CA PHE A 547 -9.27 -1.72 20.08
C PHE A 547 -8.34 -2.69 20.80
N GLY A 548 -8.62 -3.99 20.70
CA GLY A 548 -7.75 -5.05 21.21
C GLY A 548 -6.40 -5.00 20.50
N GLY A 549 -5.46 -4.26 21.10
CA GLY A 549 -4.08 -4.11 20.64
C GLY A 549 -3.03 -4.25 21.75
N ASP A 550 -3.47 -4.26 23.02
CA ASP A 550 -2.61 -4.61 24.15
C ASP A 550 -2.74 -6.11 24.44
N ALA A 551 -1.96 -6.93 23.71
CA ALA A 551 -1.57 -8.28 24.11
C ALA A 551 -0.23 -8.69 23.46
#